data_AF-A0A936QMG4-F1
#
_entry.id   AF-A0A936QMG4-F1
#
_cell.length_a   1.000
_cell.length_b   1.000
_cell.length_c   1.000
_cell.angle_alpha   90.00
_cell.angle_beta   90.00
_cell.angle_gamma   90.00
#
_symmetry.space_group_name_H-M   'P 1'
#
loop_
_entity.id
_entity.type
_entity.pdbx_description
1 polymer ?
#
loop_
_entity_poly.entity_id
_entity_poly.type
_entity_poly.pdbx_seq_one_letter_code
_entity_poly.pdbx_strand_id
1 'polypeptide(L)'
;MLIYRFRVLIDDDSEAFRDIEIGSGQTFLEFHQAIKEAFGFKGDEMACFYVSDPEWGKGTEVPLADMGFAEEGKVPLLMHEVEVGDHIRDADQRFVYAYDFLHMWMFLVERIATGDPDPALTYPRVSMSVGKAPDEQSRTDLLVEDPFDSAEADDNDPYSDEDGENDDDLYGGSVDDLGEEYR
;
A
#
# COMPACT_ATOMS: atom_id res chain seq x y z
N MET A 1 -14.96 -13.58 24.75
CA MET A 1 -14.60 -13.23 23.37
C MET A 1 -15.86 -12.74 22.70
N LEU A 2 -15.85 -11.53 22.15
CA LEU A 2 -16.95 -11.01 21.33
C LEU A 2 -16.66 -11.32 19.86
N ILE A 3 -17.68 -11.34 19.01
CA ILE A 3 -17.54 -11.39 17.56
C ILE A 3 -17.88 -10.01 17.01
N TYR A 4 -16.97 -9.43 16.26
CA TYR A 4 -17.19 -8.22 15.50
C TYR A 4 -17.53 -8.57 14.07
N ARG A 5 -18.55 -7.90 13.51
CA ARG A 5 -18.84 -7.96 12.08
C ARG A 5 -18.40 -6.65 11.46
N PHE A 6 -17.47 -6.73 10.52
CA PHE A 6 -16.98 -5.61 9.75
C PHE A 6 -17.49 -5.70 8.32
N ARG A 7 -18.01 -4.58 7.80
CA ARG A 7 -18.15 -4.40 6.37
C ARG A 7 -16.82 -3.91 5.82
N VAL A 8 -16.28 -4.65 4.86
CA VAL A 8 -15.04 -4.33 4.14
C VAL A 8 -15.44 -3.96 2.72
N LEU A 9 -15.31 -2.69 2.36
CA LEU A 9 -15.57 -2.15 1.04
C LEU A 9 -14.23 -1.92 0.35
N ILE A 10 -14.09 -2.35 -0.90
CA ILE A 10 -12.92 -2.01 -1.72
C ILE A 10 -13.12 -0.65 -2.39
N ASP A 11 -12.08 0.18 -2.39
CA ASP A 11 -12.07 1.50 -3.04
C ASP A 11 -11.74 1.36 -4.53
N ASP A 12 -12.76 0.92 -5.29
CA ASP A 12 -12.75 0.82 -6.75
C ASP A 12 -14.16 1.04 -7.35
N ASP A 13 -14.27 0.91 -8.68
CA ASP A 13 -15.53 1.07 -9.42
C ASP A 13 -16.52 -0.10 -9.27
N SER A 14 -16.12 -1.22 -8.67
CA SER A 14 -16.95 -2.43 -8.52
C SER A 14 -17.97 -2.32 -7.39
N GLU A 15 -17.76 -1.39 -6.45
CA GLU A 15 -18.52 -1.25 -5.20
C GLU A 15 -18.66 -2.57 -4.42
N ALA A 16 -17.71 -3.51 -4.62
CA ALA A 16 -17.77 -4.83 -4.00
C ALA A 16 -17.47 -4.73 -2.49
N PHE A 17 -18.25 -5.45 -1.68
CA PHE A 17 -18.01 -5.52 -0.25
C PHE A 17 -18.17 -6.92 0.32
N ARG A 18 -17.54 -7.14 1.47
CA ARG A 18 -17.61 -8.38 2.25
C ARG A 18 -17.95 -8.03 3.68
N ASP A 19 -18.93 -8.71 4.27
CA ASP A 19 -19.13 -8.62 5.72
C ASP A 19 -18.36 -9.78 6.37
N ILE A 20 -17.29 -9.46 7.09
CA ILE A 20 -16.38 -10.42 7.74
C ILE A 20 -16.65 -10.42 9.24
N GLU A 21 -16.85 -11.61 9.80
CA GLU A 21 -16.95 -11.82 11.24
C GLU A 21 -15.61 -12.29 11.79
N ILE A 22 -15.12 -11.64 12.84
CA ILE A 22 -13.84 -11.95 13.47
C ILE A 22 -13.95 -11.85 14.99
N GLY A 23 -13.27 -12.74 15.71
CA GLY A 23 -13.22 -12.73 17.16
C GLY A 23 -12.42 -11.55 17.71
N SER A 24 -12.84 -11.04 18.87
CA SER A 24 -12.18 -9.93 19.54
C SER A 24 -10.73 -10.21 19.92
N GLY A 25 -10.38 -11.49 20.15
CA GLY A 25 -9.02 -11.92 20.46
C GLY A 25 -8.25 -12.50 19.27
N GLN A 26 -8.77 -12.32 18.05
CA GLN A 26 -8.02 -12.65 16.84
C GLN A 26 -7.20 -11.43 16.41
N THR A 27 -6.07 -11.71 15.78
CA THR A 27 -5.08 -10.72 15.39
C THR A 27 -5.46 -9.96 14.11
N PHE A 28 -4.86 -8.79 13.91
CA PHE A 28 -4.95 -8.11 12.61
C PHE A 28 -4.34 -8.94 11.47
N LEU A 29 -3.42 -9.88 11.75
CA LEU A 29 -2.89 -10.80 10.75
C LEU A 29 -3.97 -11.76 10.25
N GLU A 30 -4.75 -12.36 11.16
CA GLU A 30 -5.90 -13.19 10.81
C GLU A 30 -6.95 -12.37 10.04
N PHE A 31 -7.11 -11.08 10.38
CA PHE A 31 -8.02 -10.20 9.66
C PHE A 31 -7.52 -9.89 8.24
N HIS A 32 -6.23 -9.60 8.07
CA HIS A 32 -5.56 -9.41 6.79
C HIS A 32 -5.77 -10.63 5.86
N GLN A 33 -5.54 -11.82 6.39
CA GLN A 33 -5.74 -13.08 5.66
C GLN A 33 -7.20 -13.25 5.25
N ALA A 34 -8.14 -13.00 6.16
CA ALA A 34 -9.56 -13.11 5.89
C ALA A 34 -10.03 -12.13 4.79
N ILE A 35 -9.51 -10.89 4.78
CA ILE A 35 -9.83 -9.92 3.72
C ILE A 35 -9.27 -10.41 2.38
N LYS A 36 -7.99 -10.80 2.30
CA LYS A 36 -7.39 -11.32 1.07
C LYS A 36 -8.18 -12.48 0.49
N GLU A 37 -8.50 -13.47 1.32
CA GLU A 37 -9.29 -14.64 0.91
C GLU A 37 -10.70 -14.24 0.44
N ALA A 38 -11.35 -13.29 1.12
CA ALA A 38 -12.70 -12.85 0.78
C ALA A 38 -12.79 -12.10 -0.56
N PHE A 39 -11.71 -11.39 -0.95
CA PHE A 39 -11.61 -10.71 -2.24
C PHE A 39 -10.90 -11.54 -3.32
N GLY A 40 -10.32 -12.69 -2.95
CA GLY A 40 -9.62 -13.59 -3.87
C GLY A 40 -8.20 -13.13 -4.24
N PHE A 41 -7.62 -12.23 -3.45
CA PHE A 41 -6.26 -11.75 -3.62
C PHE A 41 -5.28 -12.81 -3.08
N LYS A 42 -4.24 -13.11 -3.86
CA LYS A 42 -3.31 -14.21 -3.62
C LYS A 42 -1.87 -13.78 -3.43
N GLY A 43 -1.52 -12.53 -3.74
CA GLY A 43 -0.17 -12.00 -3.51
C GLY A 43 0.19 -12.02 -2.03
N ASP A 44 1.48 -11.90 -1.72
CA ASP A 44 1.97 -11.77 -0.33
C ASP A 44 2.54 -10.37 -0.10
N GLU A 45 1.86 -9.39 -0.71
CA GLU A 45 2.30 -8.00 -0.72
C GLU A 45 2.17 -7.34 0.65
N MET A 46 2.97 -6.29 0.84
CA MET A 46 2.97 -5.51 2.07
C MET A 46 1.60 -4.87 2.31
N ALA A 47 1.22 -4.77 3.60
CA ALA A 47 -0.06 -4.21 3.99
C ALA A 47 0.03 -3.45 5.32
N CYS A 48 -0.95 -2.58 5.56
CA CYS A 48 -1.07 -1.83 6.81
C CYS A 48 -2.55 -1.52 7.12
N PHE A 49 -2.95 -1.71 8.39
CA PHE A 49 -4.20 -1.14 8.90
C PHE A 49 -3.92 0.20 9.56
N TYR A 50 -4.80 1.16 9.32
CA TYR A 50 -4.85 2.43 10.04
C TYR A 50 -6.11 2.44 10.91
N VAL A 51 -5.94 2.63 12.22
CA VAL A 51 -7.04 2.79 13.16
C VAL A 51 -7.64 4.18 12.97
N SER A 52 -8.83 4.22 12.40
CA SER A 52 -9.43 5.46 11.89
C SER A 52 -10.53 6.01 12.78
N ASP A 53 -10.75 7.31 12.65
CA ASP A 53 -11.85 8.04 13.25
C ASP A 53 -13.09 8.04 12.32
N PRO A 54 -14.22 8.65 12.74
CA PRO A 54 -15.41 8.75 11.89
C PRO A 54 -15.25 9.57 10.59
N GLU A 55 -14.12 10.25 10.39
CA GLU A 55 -13.79 10.97 9.16
C GLU A 55 -12.79 10.20 8.28
N TRP A 56 -12.52 8.92 8.60
CA TRP A 56 -11.53 8.08 7.92
C TRP A 56 -10.09 8.59 8.03
N GLY A 57 -9.79 9.40 9.05
CA GLY A 57 -8.44 9.86 9.36
C GLY A 57 -7.51 8.67 9.62
N LYS A 58 -6.28 8.74 9.10
CA LYS A 58 -5.24 7.72 9.36
C LYS A 58 -4.62 7.98 10.73
N GLY A 59 -5.05 7.21 11.72
CA GLY A 59 -4.53 7.28 13.09
C GLY A 59 -3.37 6.31 13.32
N THR A 60 -3.49 5.47 14.34
CA THR A 60 -2.47 4.47 14.69
C THR A 60 -2.28 3.47 13.55
N GLU A 61 -1.02 3.22 13.17
CA GLU A 61 -0.67 2.25 12.14
C GLU A 61 -0.40 0.87 12.74
N VAL A 62 -0.86 -0.17 12.06
CA VAL A 62 -0.66 -1.57 12.39
C VAL A 62 -0.13 -2.28 11.14
N PRO A 63 1.19 -2.21 10.85
CA PRO A 63 1.77 -2.77 9.63
C PRO A 63 1.95 -4.29 9.71
N LEU A 64 1.97 -4.94 8.54
CA LEU A 64 2.18 -6.39 8.41
C LEU A 64 3.57 -6.81 8.91
N ALA A 65 4.59 -6.04 8.58
CA ALA A 65 5.96 -6.23 9.04
C ALA A 65 6.62 -4.87 9.32
N ASP A 66 7.72 -4.90 10.07
CA ASP A 66 8.48 -3.69 10.37
C ASP A 66 9.12 -3.13 9.10
N MET A 67 8.70 -1.93 8.70
CA MET A 67 9.19 -1.24 7.52
C MET A 67 10.39 -0.33 7.82
N GLY A 68 10.85 -0.27 9.08
CA GLY A 68 11.98 0.56 9.49
C GLY A 68 11.69 2.06 9.52
N PHE A 69 10.44 2.47 9.30
CA PHE A 69 9.98 3.87 9.36
C PHE A 69 9.39 4.27 10.71
N ALA A 70 9.39 3.36 11.69
CA ALA A 70 8.92 3.69 13.03
C ALA A 70 9.78 4.84 13.61
N GLU A 71 9.14 5.81 14.26
CA GLU A 71 9.86 6.89 14.94
C GLU A 71 10.89 6.32 15.93
N GLU A 72 12.06 6.95 16.02
CA GLU A 72 13.12 6.53 16.93
C GLU A 72 12.57 6.28 18.35
N GLY A 73 12.71 5.02 18.80
CA GLY A 73 12.28 4.60 20.14
C GLY A 73 10.84 4.08 20.24
N LYS A 74 10.07 4.03 19.15
CA LYS A 74 8.76 3.37 19.11
C LYS A 74 8.88 2.00 18.44
N VAL A 75 8.38 0.97 19.13
CA VAL A 75 8.21 -0.37 18.54
C VAL A 75 6.93 -0.36 17.70
N PRO A 76 6.96 -0.76 16.42
CA PRO A 76 5.76 -0.82 15.59
C PRO A 76 4.77 -1.86 16.14
N LEU A 77 3.48 -1.57 16.02
CA LEU A 77 2.40 -2.48 16.40
C LEU A 77 2.15 -3.47 15.26
N LEU A 78 2.81 -4.61 15.27
CA LEU A 78 2.75 -5.55 14.14
C LEU A 78 1.43 -6.32 14.12
N MET A 79 0.88 -6.57 12.93
CA MET A 79 -0.42 -7.25 12.77
C MET A 79 -0.52 -8.59 13.50
N HIS A 80 0.59 -9.32 13.67
CA HIS A 80 0.63 -10.64 14.31
C HIS A 80 0.67 -10.58 15.85
N GLU A 81 0.89 -9.40 16.43
CA GLU A 81 1.00 -9.19 17.88
C GLU A 81 -0.23 -8.45 18.44
N VAL A 82 -1.04 -7.86 17.57
CA VAL A 82 -2.13 -6.96 17.95
C VAL A 82 -3.48 -7.64 17.72
N GLU A 83 -4.29 -7.75 18.77
CA GLU A 83 -5.66 -8.24 18.68
C GLU A 83 -6.59 -7.15 18.12
N VAL A 84 -7.57 -7.55 17.30
CA VAL A 84 -8.55 -6.62 16.72
C VAL A 84 -9.32 -5.90 17.83
N GLY A 85 -9.61 -6.59 18.94
CA GLY A 85 -10.32 -6.05 20.10
C GLY A 85 -9.64 -4.88 20.79
N ASP A 86 -8.31 -4.80 20.74
CA ASP A 86 -7.53 -3.75 21.42
C ASP A 86 -7.75 -2.36 20.79
N HIS A 87 -8.20 -2.34 19.54
CA HIS A 87 -8.40 -1.12 18.76
C HIS A 87 -9.88 -0.82 18.46
N ILE A 88 -10.81 -1.42 19.21
CA ILE A 88 -12.24 -1.10 19.14
C ILE A 88 -12.61 -0.07 20.20
N ARG A 89 -12.78 1.18 19.79
CA ARG A 89 -13.13 2.28 20.70
C ARG A 89 -14.62 2.59 20.70
N ASP A 90 -15.22 2.58 19.51
CA ASP A 90 -16.59 3.03 19.30
C ASP A 90 -17.51 1.97 18.70
N ALA A 91 -18.81 2.29 18.69
CA ALA A 91 -19.84 1.39 18.21
C ALA A 91 -19.71 1.08 16.70
N ASP A 92 -19.12 2.02 15.97
CA ASP A 92 -18.93 2.10 14.53
C ASP A 92 -17.43 2.23 14.19
N GLN A 93 -16.54 1.64 15.01
CA GLN A 93 -15.09 1.69 14.80
C GLN A 93 -14.71 1.42 13.34
N ARG A 94 -13.82 2.25 12.81
CA ARG A 94 -13.36 2.19 11.41
C ARG A 94 -11.88 1.89 11.33
N PHE A 95 -11.49 1.28 10.21
CA PHE A 95 -10.11 1.10 9.80
C PHE A 95 -9.99 1.38 8.32
N VAL A 96 -8.87 1.99 7.93
CA VAL A 96 -8.43 1.99 6.54
C VAL A 96 -7.42 0.87 6.38
N TYR A 97 -7.66 -0.06 5.47
CA TYR A 97 -6.73 -1.15 5.17
C TYR A 97 -6.09 -0.90 3.81
N ALA A 98 -4.78 -0.68 3.82
CA ALA A 98 -3.97 -0.53 2.61
C ALA A 98 -3.25 -1.85 2.33
N TYR A 99 -3.39 -2.36 1.12
CA TYR A 99 -2.76 -3.59 0.64
C TYR A 99 -2.02 -3.29 -0.65
N ASP A 100 -0.84 -3.89 -0.80
CA ASP A 100 0.03 -3.73 -1.96
C ASP A 100 0.38 -2.26 -2.22
N PHE A 101 1.56 -1.84 -1.76
CA PHE A 101 1.97 -0.44 -1.90
C PHE A 101 2.40 -0.04 -3.32
N LEU A 102 2.50 -0.99 -4.24
CA LEU A 102 2.72 -0.69 -5.65
C LEU A 102 1.39 -0.30 -6.31
N HIS A 103 0.38 -1.15 -6.15
CA HIS A 103 -0.93 -0.93 -6.75
C HIS A 103 -1.86 -0.05 -5.89
N MET A 104 -1.55 0.12 -4.61
CA MET A 104 -2.28 0.94 -3.63
C MET A 104 -3.76 0.56 -3.51
N TRP A 105 -4.04 -0.73 -3.26
CA TRP A 105 -5.41 -1.17 -2.96
C TRP A 105 -5.84 -0.65 -1.60
N MET A 106 -6.93 0.11 -1.57
CA MET A 106 -7.50 0.67 -0.36
C MET A 106 -8.83 0.01 -0.04
N PHE A 107 -9.05 -0.30 1.23
CA PHE A 107 -10.29 -0.85 1.73
C PHE A 107 -10.79 -0.03 2.92
N LEU A 108 -12.08 0.28 2.89
CA LEU A 108 -12.80 0.93 3.98
C LEU A 108 -13.45 -0.15 4.83
N VAL A 109 -13.03 -0.24 6.09
CA VAL A 109 -13.47 -1.26 7.04
C VAL A 109 -14.29 -0.59 8.14
N GLU A 110 -15.56 -0.93 8.26
CA GLU A 110 -16.47 -0.36 9.27
C GLU A 110 -17.12 -1.46 10.10
N ARG A 111 -17.12 -1.29 11.43
CA ARG A 111 -17.82 -2.21 12.34
C ARG A 111 -19.32 -1.98 12.28
N ILE A 112 -20.07 -2.96 11.78
CA ILE A 112 -21.53 -2.86 11.61
C ILE A 112 -22.31 -3.60 12.70
N ALA A 113 -21.70 -4.57 13.38
CA ALA A 113 -22.35 -5.29 14.47
C ALA A 113 -21.34 -5.89 15.46
N THR A 114 -21.85 -6.24 16.64
CA THR A 114 -21.15 -7.01 17.66
C THR A 114 -22.10 -8.08 18.20
N GLY A 115 -21.59 -9.27 18.46
CA GLY A 115 -22.39 -10.39 18.99
C GLY A 115 -21.56 -11.39 19.79
N ASP A 116 -22.23 -12.43 20.26
CA ASP A 116 -21.62 -13.56 20.95
C ASP A 116 -21.11 -14.62 19.96
N PRO A 117 -20.07 -15.38 20.31
CA PRO A 117 -19.57 -16.48 19.48
C PRO A 117 -20.59 -17.62 19.40
N ASP A 118 -20.79 -18.14 18.19
CA ASP A 118 -21.58 -19.35 17.96
C ASP A 118 -20.67 -20.60 18.04
N PRO A 119 -20.92 -21.56 18.95
CA PRO A 119 -20.13 -22.78 19.07
C PRO A 119 -20.11 -23.66 17.80
N ALA A 120 -21.04 -23.48 16.87
CA ALA A 120 -21.10 -24.21 15.61
C ALA A 120 -20.25 -23.57 14.50
N LEU A 121 -19.68 -22.39 14.72
CA LEU A 121 -18.97 -21.60 13.72
C LEU A 121 -17.49 -21.44 14.07
N THR A 122 -16.69 -21.22 13.03
CA THR A 122 -15.27 -20.86 13.13
C THR A 122 -15.08 -19.45 12.57
N TYR A 123 -14.17 -18.69 13.17
CA TYR A 123 -13.83 -17.31 12.81
C TYR A 123 -12.33 -17.22 12.47
N PRO A 124 -11.89 -16.34 11.56
CA PRO A 124 -12.71 -15.37 10.85
C PRO A 124 -13.55 -16.05 9.76
N ARG A 125 -14.66 -15.43 9.37
CA ARG A 125 -15.49 -15.94 8.28
C ARG A 125 -16.17 -14.83 7.49
N VAL A 126 -16.47 -15.11 6.22
CA VAL A 126 -17.33 -14.24 5.41
C VAL A 126 -18.79 -14.59 5.71
N SER A 127 -19.54 -13.61 6.18
CA SER A 127 -20.98 -13.70 6.46
C SER A 127 -21.83 -13.18 5.30
N MET A 128 -21.32 -12.21 4.54
CA MET A 128 -21.96 -11.68 3.33
C MET A 128 -20.92 -11.34 2.26
N SER A 129 -21.28 -11.51 1.00
CA SER A 129 -20.47 -11.14 -0.15
C SER A 129 -21.35 -10.54 -1.24
N VAL A 130 -21.02 -9.32 -1.68
CA VAL A 130 -21.75 -8.57 -2.70
C VAL A 130 -20.76 -7.96 -3.69
N GLY A 131 -21.11 -7.96 -4.98
CA GLY A 131 -20.25 -7.47 -6.04
C GLY A 131 -19.11 -8.42 -6.38
N LYS A 132 -18.57 -8.28 -7.60
CA LYS A 132 -17.41 -9.03 -8.05
C LYS A 132 -16.16 -8.22 -7.70
N ALA A 133 -15.26 -8.80 -6.91
CA ALA A 133 -13.98 -8.18 -6.62
C ALA A 133 -13.19 -7.96 -7.92
N PRO A 134 -12.40 -6.87 -8.02
CA PRO A 134 -11.50 -6.64 -9.13
C PRO A 134 -10.43 -7.73 -9.18
N ASP A 135 -9.75 -7.82 -10.32
CA ASP A 135 -8.53 -8.62 -10.38
C ASP A 135 -7.42 -7.88 -9.63
N GLU A 136 -6.65 -8.59 -8.81
CA GLU A 136 -5.58 -8.01 -7.98
C GLU A 136 -4.56 -7.20 -8.80
N GLN A 137 -4.32 -7.58 -10.07
CA GLN A 137 -3.37 -6.93 -10.98
C GLN A 137 -4.03 -5.91 -11.92
N SER A 138 -5.34 -5.68 -11.80
CA SER A 138 -6.06 -4.79 -12.74
C SER A 138 -5.79 -3.30 -12.52
N ARG A 139 -5.26 -2.92 -11.35
CA ARG A 139 -4.94 -1.54 -11.04
C ARG A 139 -3.60 -1.20 -11.66
N THR A 140 -3.60 -0.44 -12.75
CA THR A 140 -2.37 0.03 -13.39
C THR A 140 -1.65 0.97 -12.43
N ASP A 141 -0.34 0.74 -12.25
CA ASP A 141 0.55 1.51 -11.39
C ASP A 141 0.27 3.02 -11.48
N LEU A 142 -0.16 3.63 -10.37
CA LEU A 142 -0.21 5.10 -10.23
C LEU A 142 1.18 5.74 -10.39
N LEU A 143 2.24 4.93 -10.48
CA LEU A 143 3.63 5.34 -10.64
C LEU A 143 4.09 5.38 -12.11
N VAL A 144 3.24 5.03 -13.09
CA VAL A 144 3.58 5.02 -14.53
C VAL A 144 3.01 6.25 -15.26
N GLU A 145 2.79 7.36 -14.55
CA GLU A 145 2.85 8.66 -15.23
C GLU A 145 4.33 9.04 -15.36
N ASP A 146 4.96 8.56 -16.43
CA ASP A 146 6.28 9.05 -16.84
C ASP A 146 6.13 10.53 -17.25
N PRO A 147 6.74 11.50 -16.54
CA PRO A 147 6.64 12.90 -16.89
C PRO A 147 7.32 13.24 -18.24
N PHE A 148 7.94 12.28 -18.92
CA PHE A 148 8.50 12.44 -20.26
C PHE A 148 7.56 12.03 -21.40
N ASP A 149 6.40 11.42 -21.13
CA ASP A 149 5.48 11.00 -22.20
C ASP A 149 4.54 12.14 -22.69
N SER A 150 4.76 13.37 -22.21
CA SER A 150 4.10 14.58 -22.74
C SER A 150 5.06 15.54 -23.46
N ALA A 151 6.18 15.03 -23.99
CA ALA A 151 6.99 15.79 -24.94
C ALA A 151 6.42 15.59 -26.36
N GLU A 152 5.28 16.23 -26.63
CA GLU A 152 4.97 16.64 -28.01
C GLU A 152 6.19 17.43 -28.50
N ALA A 153 6.88 16.91 -29.51
CA ALA A 153 8.05 17.52 -30.09
C ALA A 153 7.71 18.92 -30.63
N ASP A 154 7.98 19.96 -29.83
CA ASP A 154 7.99 21.34 -30.28
C ASP A 154 9.29 21.56 -31.05
N ASP A 155 9.20 21.39 -32.36
CA ASP A 155 10.28 21.54 -33.34
C ASP A 155 10.60 23.04 -33.57
N ASN A 156 11.00 23.73 -32.52
CA ASN A 156 11.40 25.12 -32.58
C ASN A 156 12.61 25.39 -31.68
N ASP A 157 13.77 24.89 -32.10
CA ASP A 157 15.08 25.32 -31.60
C ASP A 157 15.51 26.61 -32.30
N PRO A 158 15.51 27.78 -31.62
CA PRO A 158 15.90 29.06 -32.22
C PRO A 158 17.42 29.27 -32.25
N TYR A 159 18.25 28.25 -31.96
CA TYR A 159 19.71 28.37 -31.92
C TYR A 159 20.45 27.61 -33.04
N SER A 160 19.73 27.19 -34.09
CA SER A 160 20.38 26.76 -35.33
C SER A 160 20.85 27.98 -36.15
N ASP A 161 21.88 28.67 -35.66
CA ASP A 161 22.67 29.60 -36.46
C ASP A 161 23.78 28.80 -37.18
N GLU A 162 23.53 28.50 -38.45
CA GLU A 162 24.58 28.22 -39.43
C GLU A 162 25.33 29.53 -39.73
N ASP A 163 26.63 29.57 -39.45
CA ASP A 163 27.69 30.38 -40.10
C ASP A 163 28.98 30.11 -39.28
N GLY A 164 30.15 29.73 -39.77
CA GLY A 164 30.79 29.93 -41.05
C GLY A 164 32.26 30.28 -40.76
N GLU A 165 33.17 29.40 -41.22
CA GLU A 165 34.58 29.68 -41.58
C GLU A 165 35.71 29.67 -40.52
N ASN A 166 36.72 28.82 -40.83
CA ASN A 166 38.17 29.09 -40.91
C ASN A 166 38.92 29.44 -39.60
N ASP A 167 40.15 29.03 -39.32
CA ASP A 167 41.17 28.11 -39.87
C ASP A 167 42.30 28.15 -38.77
N ASP A 168 43.30 27.29 -38.89
CA ASP A 168 44.67 27.50 -38.36
C ASP A 168 45.03 27.23 -36.86
N ASP A 169 45.93 26.25 -36.72
CA ASP A 169 47.11 26.20 -35.86
C ASP A 169 46.98 26.09 -34.32
N LEU A 170 47.52 24.99 -33.76
CA LEU A 170 48.91 24.99 -33.25
C LEU A 170 49.22 23.75 -32.38
N TYR A 171 50.25 23.03 -32.83
CA TYR A 171 51.15 22.10 -32.12
C TYR A 171 51.19 22.14 -30.57
N GLY A 172 51.17 20.94 -29.97
CA GLY A 172 52.28 20.51 -29.11
C GLY A 172 51.98 20.20 -27.64
N GLY A 173 52.39 19.01 -27.19
CA GLY A 173 52.97 18.85 -25.85
C GLY A 173 52.49 17.69 -24.99
N SER A 174 53.24 16.58 -25.08
CA SER A 174 53.60 15.66 -23.99
C SER A 174 52.52 14.96 -23.16
N VAL A 175 52.38 13.66 -23.48
CA VAL A 175 52.16 12.59 -22.50
C VAL A 175 53.34 12.55 -21.52
N ASP A 176 53.08 12.61 -20.21
CA ASP A 176 53.91 12.05 -19.15
C ASP A 176 53.11 12.12 -17.83
N ASP A 177 52.78 10.97 -17.25
CA ASP A 177 53.16 10.57 -15.88
C ASP A 177 52.38 9.29 -15.48
N LEU A 178 53.00 8.14 -15.71
CA LEU A 178 52.58 6.86 -15.16
C LEU A 178 53.18 6.74 -13.77
N GLY A 179 52.33 6.81 -12.74
CA GLY A 179 52.72 6.59 -11.36
C GLY A 179 53.30 5.18 -11.14
N GLU A 180 54.59 5.13 -10.82
CA GLU A 180 55.24 4.01 -10.14
C GLU A 180 54.81 3.99 -8.66
N GLU A 181 54.26 2.86 -8.20
CA GLU A 181 54.42 2.47 -6.79
C GLU A 181 54.75 0.97 -6.71
N TYR A 182 56.05 0.70 -6.60
CA TYR A 182 56.60 -0.52 -6.03
C TYR A 182 57.56 -0.10 -4.90
N ARG A 183 57.05 0.03 -3.67
CA ARG A 183 57.67 -0.58 -2.47
C ARG A 183 56.86 -0.39 -1.20
#